data_AF-A0A4R5FJV6-F1
#
_entry.id   AF-A0A4R5FJV6-F1
#
_cell.length_a   1.000
_cell.length_b   1.000
_cell.length_c   1.000
_cell.angle_alpha   90.00
_cell.angle_beta   90.00
_cell.angle_gamma   90.00
#
_symmetry.space_group_name_H-M   'P 1'
#
loop_
_entity.id
_entity.type
_entity.pdbx_description
1 polymer ?
#
loop_
_entity_poly.entity_id
_entity_poly.type
_entity_poly.pdbx_seq_one_letter_code
_entity_poly.pdbx_strand_id
1 'polypeptide(L)'
;MKKHLLIVLLALITSSTFAQKLTSGNYTITISNIKSRSYTQDVFGEIKNVKEYIGNYTIEKSGEQIANQKFSTMQMEKDTMTLNIKDDDKSGNSLSYDFETKKYEIAGDEFKAKSSKDIDNIILSGILIYAQWLENN
;
A
#
# COMPACT_ATOMS: atom_id res chain seq x y z
N MET A 1 -12.67 20.79 -56.26
CA MET A 1 -11.46 20.08 -55.79
C MET A 1 -11.57 19.89 -54.28
N LYS A 2 -11.26 18.67 -53.83
CA LYS A 2 -11.73 18.07 -52.56
C LYS A 2 -11.07 18.71 -51.34
N LYS A 3 -11.89 19.07 -50.36
CA LYS A 3 -11.47 19.49 -49.01
C LYS A 3 -11.00 18.24 -48.27
N HIS A 4 -9.73 18.18 -47.89
CA HIS A 4 -9.24 17.17 -46.95
C HIS A 4 -9.04 17.86 -45.59
N LEU A 5 -10.10 17.81 -44.77
CA LEU A 5 -10.06 18.15 -43.36
C LEU A 5 -9.34 17.00 -42.64
N LEU A 6 -8.09 17.22 -42.25
CA LEU A 6 -7.32 16.27 -41.44
C LEU A 6 -7.80 16.41 -39.99
N ILE A 7 -8.64 15.48 -39.54
CA ILE A 7 -9.03 15.38 -38.12
C ILE A 7 -7.87 14.69 -37.40
N VAL A 8 -7.09 15.46 -36.65
CA VAL A 8 -6.14 14.94 -35.67
C VAL A 8 -6.94 14.52 -34.44
N LEU A 9 -7.30 13.24 -34.38
CA LEU A 9 -7.91 12.65 -33.18
C LEU A 9 -6.79 12.41 -32.16
N LEU A 10 -6.51 13.41 -31.33
CA LEU A 10 -5.61 13.30 -30.18
C LEU A 10 -6.31 12.43 -29.12
N ALA A 11 -6.07 11.12 -29.17
CA ALA A 11 -6.45 10.23 -28.07
C ALA A 11 -5.50 10.49 -26.89
N LEU A 12 -5.90 11.42 -26.01
CA LEU A 12 -5.29 11.59 -24.69
C LEU A 12 -5.54 10.30 -23.89
N ILE A 13 -4.56 9.39 -23.90
CA ILE A 13 -4.48 8.30 -22.93
C ILE A 13 -4.04 8.95 -21.62
N THR A 14 -4.98 9.54 -20.88
CA THR A 14 -4.73 9.93 -19.50
C THR A 14 -4.57 8.65 -18.69
N SER A 15 -3.36 8.40 -18.20
CA SER A 15 -3.09 7.32 -17.27
C SER A 15 -3.79 7.67 -15.96
N SER A 16 -5.07 7.30 -15.80
CA SER A 16 -5.78 7.50 -14.54
C SER A 16 -5.16 6.58 -13.50
N THR A 17 -4.27 7.11 -12.66
CA THR A 17 -3.84 6.45 -11.43
C THR A 17 -5.07 6.31 -10.53
N PHE A 18 -5.71 5.14 -10.54
CA PHE A 18 -6.86 4.88 -9.69
C PHE A 18 -6.40 4.80 -8.24
N ALA A 19 -6.87 5.75 -7.42
CA ALA A 19 -6.77 5.66 -5.99
C ALA A 19 -7.72 4.56 -5.49
N GLN A 20 -7.24 3.71 -4.58
CA GLN A 20 -8.05 2.64 -3.98
C GLN A 20 -8.39 3.00 -2.54
N LYS A 21 -9.60 2.64 -2.10
CA LYS A 21 -10.15 3.11 -0.82
C LYS A 21 -10.76 1.95 -0.01
N LEU A 22 -10.56 1.99 1.30
CA LEU A 22 -11.16 1.08 2.28
C LEU A 22 -11.73 1.90 3.44
N THR A 23 -13.01 1.67 3.76
CA THR A 23 -13.70 2.34 4.89
C THR A 23 -14.04 1.34 5.99
N SER A 24 -13.85 1.73 7.25
CA SER A 24 -14.17 0.93 8.43
C SER A 24 -14.45 1.81 9.65
N GLY A 25 -15.67 1.75 10.18
CA GLY A 25 -16.10 2.66 11.23
C GLY A 25 -15.95 4.11 10.77
N ASN A 26 -15.25 4.93 11.56
CA ASN A 26 -14.99 6.33 11.24
C ASN A 26 -13.76 6.52 10.34
N TYR A 27 -13.00 5.46 10.04
CA TYR A 27 -11.80 5.54 9.24
C TYR A 27 -12.07 5.28 7.77
N THR A 28 -11.43 6.08 6.93
CA THR A 28 -11.29 5.86 5.50
C THR A 28 -9.81 5.92 5.16
N ILE A 29 -9.31 4.85 4.54
CA ILE A 29 -7.95 4.77 4.04
C ILE A 29 -8.00 4.85 2.53
N THR A 30 -7.14 5.68 1.94
CA THR A 30 -6.93 5.70 0.50
C THR A 30 -5.46 5.45 0.20
N ILE A 31 -5.16 4.62 -0.79
CA ILE A 31 -3.81 4.44 -1.33
C ILE A 31 -3.75 4.89 -2.79
N SER A 32 -2.62 5.45 -3.21
CA SER A 32 -2.44 5.99 -4.55
C SER A 32 -0.98 5.95 -4.99
N ASN A 33 -0.74 6.17 -6.29
CA ASN A 33 0.59 6.23 -6.90
C ASN A 33 1.46 5.00 -6.60
N ILE A 34 0.83 3.83 -6.55
CA ILE A 34 1.51 2.57 -6.23
C ILE A 34 2.43 2.20 -7.38
N LYS A 35 3.71 2.03 -7.05
CA LYS A 35 4.73 1.49 -7.94
C LYS A 35 5.23 0.18 -7.35
N SER A 36 5.58 -0.76 -8.20
CA SER A 36 6.21 -2.00 -7.78
C SER A 36 7.56 -2.18 -8.43
N ARG A 37 8.48 -2.83 -7.72
CA ARG A 37 9.76 -3.29 -8.26
C ARG A 37 10.09 -4.69 -7.72
N SER A 38 10.80 -5.45 -8.53
CA SER A 38 11.37 -6.74 -8.14
C SER A 38 12.89 -6.70 -8.35
N TYR A 39 13.64 -7.17 -7.37
CA TYR A 39 15.10 -7.22 -7.42
C TYR A 39 15.60 -8.41 -6.58
N THR A 40 16.90 -8.71 -6.66
CA THR A 40 17.54 -9.69 -5.80
C THR A 40 18.36 -9.01 -4.71
N GLN A 41 18.44 -9.63 -3.54
CA GLN A 41 19.23 -9.15 -2.41
C GLN A 41 19.97 -10.32 -1.77
N ASP A 42 21.26 -10.13 -1.46
CA ASP A 42 22.03 -11.07 -0.65
C ASP A 42 21.68 -10.86 0.83
N VAL A 43 21.16 -11.91 1.45
CA VAL A 43 20.82 -11.95 2.87
C VAL A 43 21.55 -13.15 3.46
N PHE A 44 22.60 -12.89 4.24
CA PHE A 44 23.44 -13.91 4.88
C PHE A 44 24.03 -14.95 3.91
N GLY A 45 24.40 -14.54 2.69
CA GLY A 45 24.98 -15.42 1.68
C GLY A 45 23.94 -16.16 0.82
N GLU A 46 22.65 -15.91 1.03
CA GLU A 46 21.57 -16.40 0.18
C GLU A 46 21.00 -15.28 -0.68
N ILE A 47 20.88 -15.52 -1.99
CA ILE A 47 20.22 -14.59 -2.92
C ILE A 47 18.70 -14.78 -2.82
N LYS A 48 17.99 -13.77 -2.32
CA LYS A 48 16.54 -13.76 -2.20
C LYS A 48 15.92 -12.85 -3.26
N ASN A 49 14.73 -13.22 -3.75
CA ASN A 49 13.93 -12.36 -4.62
C ASN A 49 13.06 -11.44 -3.76
N VAL A 50 13.25 -10.14 -3.89
CA VAL A 50 12.50 -9.13 -3.16
C VAL A 50 11.47 -8.51 -4.09
N LYS A 51 10.23 -8.43 -3.61
CA LYS A 51 9.16 -7.65 -4.23
C LYS A 51 8.79 -6.51 -3.30
N GLU A 52 8.75 -5.30 -3.85
CA GLU A 52 8.46 -4.08 -3.11
C GLU A 52 7.36 -3.29 -3.78
N TYR A 53 6.52 -2.68 -2.94
CA TYR A 53 5.49 -1.75 -3.36
C TYR A 53 5.68 -0.45 -2.60
N ILE A 54 5.73 0.67 -3.31
CA ILE A 54 5.82 2.01 -2.72
C ILE A 54 4.65 2.84 -3.21
N GLY A 55 4.12 3.70 -2.35
CA GLY A 55 3.02 4.57 -2.72
C GLY A 55 2.73 5.61 -1.67
N ASN A 56 1.61 6.31 -1.87
CA ASN A 56 1.09 7.28 -0.91
C ASN A 56 -0.17 6.71 -0.27
N TYR A 57 -0.43 7.11 0.97
CA TYR A 57 -1.69 6.86 1.64
C TYR A 57 -2.24 8.12 2.30
N THR A 58 -3.56 8.20 2.38
CA THR A 58 -4.28 9.14 3.24
C THR A 58 -5.14 8.39 4.24
N ILE A 59 -5.27 8.99 5.43
CA ILE A 59 -6.19 8.54 6.47
C ILE A 59 -7.17 9.68 6.73
N GLU A 60 -8.44 9.41 6.54
CA GLU A 60 -9.55 10.27 6.94
C GLU A 60 -10.23 9.65 8.16
N LYS A 61 -10.54 10.47 9.17
CA LYS A 61 -11.35 10.10 10.33
C LYS A 61 -12.57 11.01 10.38
N SER A 62 -13.77 10.45 10.32
CA SER A 62 -15.04 11.20 10.30
C SER A 62 -15.08 12.29 9.21
N GLY A 63 -14.43 12.04 8.06
CA GLY A 63 -14.37 12.97 6.93
C GLY A 63 -13.24 14.01 7.00
N GLU A 64 -12.46 14.06 8.08
CA GLU A 64 -11.29 14.93 8.21
C GLU A 64 -10.01 14.16 7.91
N GLN A 65 -9.14 14.69 7.05
CA GLN A 65 -7.85 14.07 6.75
C GLN A 65 -6.89 14.26 7.94
N ILE A 66 -6.50 13.16 8.57
CA ILE A 66 -5.57 13.14 9.71
C ILE A 66 -4.15 12.68 9.35
N ALA A 67 -3.97 12.06 8.17
CA ALA A 67 -2.64 11.74 7.64
C ALA A 67 -2.62 11.76 6.11
N ASN A 68 -1.48 12.15 5.55
CA ASN A 68 -1.13 12.03 4.13
C ASN A 68 0.38 11.80 4.03
N GLN A 69 0.79 10.56 3.81
CA GLN A 69 2.19 10.14 3.89
C GLN A 69 2.49 9.06 2.86
N LYS A 70 3.74 8.58 2.85
CA LYS A 70 4.18 7.47 2.02
C LYS A 70 4.20 6.15 2.79
N PHE A 71 4.06 5.06 2.06
CA PHE A 71 4.32 3.71 2.56
C PHE A 71 5.29 2.98 1.64
N SER A 72 5.96 1.98 2.20
CA SER A 72 6.68 0.95 1.45
C SER A 72 6.33 -0.43 1.97
N THR A 73 6.43 -1.45 1.11
CA THR A 73 6.35 -2.84 1.53
C THR A 73 7.57 -3.60 1.07
N MET A 74 7.93 -4.64 1.81
CA MET A 74 9.00 -5.54 1.44
C MET A 74 8.55 -6.98 1.64
N GLN A 75 8.63 -7.76 0.56
CA GLN A 75 8.35 -9.18 0.55
C GLN A 75 9.59 -9.91 0.02
N MET A 76 10.35 -10.55 0.90
CA MET A 76 11.54 -11.35 0.53
C MET A 76 11.20 -12.83 0.28
N GLU A 77 10.13 -13.32 0.91
CA GLU A 77 9.67 -14.71 0.82
C GLU A 77 8.15 -14.75 0.57
N LYS A 78 7.59 -15.92 0.27
CA LYS A 78 6.18 -16.04 -0.10
C LYS A 78 5.22 -15.81 1.08
N ASP A 79 5.71 -15.96 2.30
CA ASP A 79 4.86 -16.16 3.47
C ASP A 79 4.64 -14.88 4.26
N THR A 80 5.55 -13.90 4.16
CA THR A 80 5.44 -12.64 4.91
C THR A 80 5.74 -11.40 4.08
N MET A 81 5.04 -10.31 4.37
CA MET A 81 5.33 -8.97 3.86
C MET A 81 5.38 -7.96 5.00
N THR A 82 6.46 -7.21 5.10
CA THR A 82 6.54 -6.05 5.99
C THR A 82 5.95 -4.83 5.30
N LEU A 83 5.09 -4.09 6.00
CA LEU A 83 4.52 -2.81 5.59
C LEU A 83 5.07 -1.73 6.51
N ASN A 84 5.83 -0.79 5.94
CA ASN A 84 6.39 0.34 6.65
C ASN A 84 5.48 1.56 6.46
N ILE A 85 4.97 2.07 7.58
CA ILE A 85 4.15 3.27 7.61
C ILE A 85 5.03 4.43 8.07
N LYS A 86 5.36 5.32 7.11
CA LYS A 86 6.37 6.40 7.11
C LYS A 86 7.65 6.04 6.35
N ASP A 87 8.05 6.95 5.47
CA ASP A 87 9.27 6.90 4.64
C ASP A 87 10.33 7.87 5.21
N ASP A 88 10.57 7.80 6.53
CA ASP A 88 11.78 8.35 7.13
C ASP A 88 12.65 7.19 7.62
N ASP A 89 13.89 7.13 7.13
CA ASP A 89 14.86 6.03 7.30
C ASP A 89 15.28 5.74 8.76
N LYS A 90 14.56 6.27 9.77
CA LYS A 90 14.99 6.29 11.18
C LYS A 90 14.13 5.50 12.16
N SER A 91 12.86 5.18 11.86
CA SER A 91 12.01 4.28 12.65
C SER A 91 10.56 4.46 12.20
N GLY A 92 10.19 3.92 11.05
CA GLY A 92 8.78 3.80 10.68
C GLY A 92 8.10 2.78 11.59
N ASN A 93 6.82 2.97 11.89
CA ASN A 93 6.04 1.90 12.51
C ASN A 93 5.78 0.84 11.43
N SER A 94 6.29 -0.37 11.65
CA SER A 94 6.14 -1.49 10.73
C SER A 94 5.07 -2.46 11.20
N LEU A 95 4.33 -3.01 10.25
CA LEU A 95 3.43 -4.14 10.49
C LEU A 95 3.88 -5.30 9.61
N SER A 96 3.86 -6.52 10.14
CA SER A 96 4.18 -7.73 9.38
C SER A 96 2.88 -8.44 8.99
N TYR A 97 2.66 -8.66 7.70
CA TYR A 97 1.53 -9.43 7.18
C TYR A 97 1.95 -10.86 6.88
N ASP A 98 1.20 -11.83 7.39
CA ASP A 98 1.34 -13.25 7.10
C ASP A 98 0.30 -13.67 6.05
N PHE A 99 0.77 -14.21 4.92
CA PHE A 99 -0.06 -14.62 3.79
C PHE A 99 -0.86 -15.90 4.05
N GLU A 100 -0.38 -16.79 4.92
CA GLU A 100 -1.04 -18.03 5.31
C GLU A 100 -2.20 -17.73 6.28
N THR A 101 -1.91 -17.02 7.37
CA THR A 101 -2.90 -16.74 8.43
C THR A 101 -3.77 -15.52 8.12
N LYS A 102 -3.37 -14.67 7.18
CA LYS A 102 -4.04 -13.42 6.78
C LYS A 102 -4.16 -12.42 7.93
N LYS A 103 -3.14 -12.39 8.79
CA LYS A 103 -3.06 -11.51 9.94
C LYS A 103 -1.90 -10.54 9.81
N TYR A 104 -2.05 -9.41 10.48
CA TYR A 104 -1.00 -8.44 10.75
C TYR A 104 -0.50 -8.63 12.17
N GLU A 105 0.81 -8.51 12.36
CA GLU A 105 1.46 -8.34 13.65
C GLU A 105 1.99 -6.92 13.77
N ILE A 106 1.71 -6.26 14.89
CA ILE A 106 2.27 -4.96 15.28
C ILE A 106 2.56 -4.98 16.77
N ALA A 107 3.82 -4.75 17.16
CA ALA A 107 4.26 -4.73 18.55
C ALA A 107 3.84 -5.98 19.37
N GLY A 108 3.80 -7.16 18.73
CA GLY A 108 3.39 -8.42 19.36
C GLY A 108 1.87 -8.69 19.39
N ASP A 109 1.04 -7.74 18.97
CA ASP A 109 -0.41 -7.92 18.85
C ASP A 109 -0.79 -8.37 17.43
N GLU A 110 -1.76 -9.30 17.34
CA GLU A 110 -2.26 -9.83 16.06
C GLU A 110 -3.62 -9.25 15.67
N PHE A 111 -3.75 -8.84 14.40
CA PHE A 111 -4.97 -8.27 13.84
C PHE A 111 -5.35 -8.97 12.54
N LYS A 112 -6.61 -9.40 12.42
CA LYS A 112 -7.09 -10.00 11.17
C LYS A 112 -7.23 -8.93 10.07
N ALA A 113 -6.69 -9.20 8.88
CA ALA A 113 -6.88 -8.31 7.74
C ALA A 113 -8.37 -8.18 7.37
N LYS A 114 -8.81 -6.96 7.08
CA LYS A 114 -10.19 -6.71 6.65
C LYS A 114 -10.45 -7.23 5.24
N SER A 115 -9.46 -7.11 4.36
CA SER A 115 -9.46 -7.66 3.01
C SER A 115 -8.06 -8.14 2.66
N SER A 116 -7.98 -9.27 1.98
CA SER A 116 -6.70 -9.90 1.58
C SER A 116 -6.76 -10.45 0.16
N LYS A 117 -7.57 -9.85 -0.71
CA LYS A 117 -7.84 -10.37 -2.07
C LYS A 117 -6.65 -10.18 -3.00
N ASP A 118 -5.95 -9.07 -2.84
CA ASP A 118 -4.80 -8.65 -3.62
C ASP A 118 -3.90 -7.75 -2.74
N ILE A 119 -2.75 -7.36 -3.29
CA ILE A 119 -1.74 -6.58 -2.57
C ILE A 119 -2.28 -5.23 -2.09
N ASP A 120 -3.13 -4.59 -2.88
CA ASP A 120 -3.66 -3.27 -2.58
C ASP A 120 -4.65 -3.34 -1.41
N ASN A 121 -5.49 -4.38 -1.38
CA ASN A 121 -6.37 -4.70 -0.25
C ASN A 121 -5.60 -5.05 1.03
N ILE A 122 -4.48 -5.77 0.88
CA ILE A 122 -3.56 -6.06 1.98
C ILE A 122 -3.04 -4.72 2.51
N ILE A 123 -2.37 -3.90 1.70
CA ILE A 123 -1.84 -2.59 2.11
C ILE A 123 -2.92 -1.70 2.77
N LEU A 124 -4.12 -1.59 2.18
CA LEU A 124 -5.25 -0.86 2.76
C LEU A 124 -5.64 -1.37 4.15
N SER A 125 -5.68 -2.69 4.32
CA SER A 125 -6.00 -3.31 5.61
C SER A 125 -4.92 -3.04 6.66
N GLY A 126 -3.65 -3.13 6.28
CA GLY A 126 -2.53 -2.84 7.19
C GLY A 126 -2.52 -1.39 7.68
N ILE A 127 -2.74 -0.43 6.77
CA ILE A 127 -2.82 0.99 7.15
C ILE A 127 -4.05 1.26 8.04
N LEU A 128 -5.19 0.62 7.76
CA LEU A 128 -6.38 0.72 8.61
C LEU A 128 -6.09 0.21 10.03
N ILE A 129 -5.49 -0.97 10.14
CA ILE A 129 -5.13 -1.59 11.42
C ILE A 129 -4.17 -0.68 12.18
N TYR A 130 -3.16 -0.14 11.50
CA TYR A 130 -2.24 0.82 12.11
C TYR A 130 -2.95 2.07 12.65
N ALA A 131 -3.88 2.65 11.87
CA ALA A 131 -4.66 3.81 12.30
C ALA A 131 -5.50 3.52 13.55
N GLN A 132 -6.08 2.32 13.63
CA GLN A 132 -6.86 1.87 14.79
C GLN A 132 -5.97 1.54 15.99
N TRP A 133 -4.80 0.96 15.76
CA TRP A 133 -3.85 0.61 16.82
C TRP A 133 -3.30 1.86 17.52
N LEU A 134 -2.97 2.92 16.76
CA LEU A 134 -2.54 4.22 17.30
C LEU A 134 -3.60 4.94 18.14
N GLU A 135 -4.88 4.61 17.97
CA GLU A 135 -5.95 5.19 18.79
C GLU A 135 -6.10 4.46 20.13
N ASN A 136 -5.71 3.19 20.18
CA ASN A 136 -5.88 2.33 21.34
C ASN A 136 -4.63 2.22 22.22
N ASN A 137 -3.50 2.79 21.79
CA ASN A 137 -2.20 2.78 22.48
C ASN A 137 -1.53 4.16 22.40
#